data_AF-A0A8X8CYW6-F1
#
_entry.id   AF-A0A8X8CYW6-F1
#
_cell.length_a   1.000
_cell.length_b   1.000
_cell.length_c   1.000
_cell.angle_alpha   90.00
_cell.angle_beta   90.00
_cell.angle_gamma   90.00
#
_symmetry.space_group_name_H-M   'P 1'
#
loop_
_entity.id
_entity.type
_entity.pdbx_description
1 polymer ?
#
loop_
_entity_poly.entity_id
_entity_poly.type
_entity_poly.pdbx_seq_one_letter_code
_entity_poly.pdbx_strand_id
1 'polypeptide(L)'
;MHSLMIFVTKPSIAFTTPPDFSTSSLSNPLFPSGGPTNSTLSTPPPLPSPPSLLRHRFPFPHLLVPTITTRNGVVHLLGTGRCRKVLCPVPRVVGLEEPPVVPDFLRELEAVGWVPIRVDAYETRWLGPACAKGVVERSDEGLLDAMVFASSGEVEGLLKSLKELGWEWEMMMRRWPNLVVVTHGPVAAAGAASLGVNVNVVSERFDSFQGTVDAVKTKLRGLDSTCM
;
A
#
# COMPACT_ATOMS: atom_id res chain seq x y z
N MET A 1 -0.88 10.05 -1.19
CA MET A 1 -1.54 8.88 -1.81
C MET A 1 -2.28 8.15 -0.71
N HIS A 2 -3.57 7.89 -0.93
CA HIS A 2 -4.49 7.30 0.06
C HIS A 2 -4.17 5.81 0.23
N SER A 3 -4.01 5.34 1.48
CA SER A 3 -4.02 3.90 1.78
C SER A 3 -5.43 3.38 1.55
N LEU A 4 -5.58 2.33 0.75
CA LEU A 4 -6.88 1.82 0.33
C LEU A 4 -7.14 0.51 1.06
N MET A 5 -7.77 0.59 2.23
CA MET A 5 -8.31 -0.60 2.87
C MET A 5 -9.68 -0.91 2.26
N ILE A 6 -9.85 -2.14 1.79
CA ILE A 6 -11.05 -2.57 1.06
C ILE A 6 -11.83 -3.54 1.94
N PHE A 7 -13.08 -3.17 2.19
CA PHE A 7 -14.05 -4.03 2.86
C PHE A 7 -15.05 -4.54 1.85
N VAL A 8 -15.30 -5.84 1.88
CA VAL A 8 -16.33 -6.46 1.06
C VAL A 8 -17.45 -6.91 1.98
N THR A 9 -18.66 -6.40 1.74
CA THR A 9 -19.90 -6.90 2.36
C THR A 9 -20.83 -7.39 1.25
N LYS A 10 -21.64 -8.43 1.46
CA LYS A 10 -22.72 -8.75 0.49
C LYS A 10 -23.86 -7.71 0.62
N PRO A 11 -24.34 -7.06 -0.47
CA PRO A 11 -23.90 -7.10 -1.87
C PRO A 11 -23.02 -5.90 -2.31
N SER A 12 -22.37 -5.19 -1.38
CA SER A 12 -21.66 -3.93 -1.65
C SER A 12 -20.16 -3.97 -1.28
N ILE A 13 -19.30 -3.63 -2.25
CA ILE A 13 -17.88 -3.34 -1.98
C ILE A 13 -17.81 -1.91 -1.42
N ALA A 14 -17.31 -1.73 -0.20
CA ALA A 14 -17.13 -0.43 0.41
C ALA A 14 -15.63 -0.07 0.46
N PHE A 15 -15.29 1.04 -0.19
CA PHE A 15 -13.98 1.67 -0.10
C PHE A 15 -14.06 2.75 0.98
N THR A 16 -13.24 2.67 2.02
CA THR A 16 -13.14 3.77 2.99
C THR A 16 -11.93 4.63 2.64
N THR A 17 -12.17 5.82 2.08
CA THR A 17 -11.21 6.92 2.11
C THR A 17 -11.49 7.77 3.36
N PRO A 18 -10.47 8.31 4.05
CA PRO A 18 -10.70 9.22 5.17
C PRO A 18 -11.44 10.49 4.72
N PRO A 19 -12.24 11.13 5.60
CA PRO A 19 -12.89 12.40 5.29
C PRO A 19 -11.86 13.52 5.13
N ASP A 20 -12.09 14.43 4.17
CA ASP A 20 -11.28 15.62 3.91
C ASP A 20 -11.24 16.51 5.16
N PHE A 21 -10.09 16.53 5.84
CA PHE A 21 -9.83 17.54 6.86
C PHE A 21 -9.36 18.83 6.18
N SER A 22 -10.31 19.74 5.98
CA SER A 22 -10.08 21.14 5.62
C SER A 22 -9.21 21.81 6.70
N THR A 23 -7.95 22.11 6.37
CA THR A 23 -7.09 23.00 7.15
C THR A 23 -7.39 24.44 6.78
N SER A 24 -8.02 25.17 7.70
CA SER A 24 -8.17 26.62 7.62
C SER A 24 -6.86 27.36 7.96
N SER A 25 -6.61 28.40 7.16
CA SER A 25 -5.66 29.50 7.31
C SER A 25 -4.18 29.23 7.08
N LEU A 26 -3.70 29.62 5.90
CA LEU A 26 -2.69 30.67 5.74
C LEU A 26 -2.72 31.20 4.30
N SER A 27 -3.01 32.51 4.19
CA SER A 27 -2.62 33.45 3.13
C SER A 27 -3.12 33.23 1.69
N ASN A 28 -4.09 34.07 1.29
CA ASN A 28 -4.52 34.31 -0.09
C ASN A 28 -3.35 34.57 -1.06
N PRO A 29 -3.48 34.12 -2.31
CA PRO A 29 -3.33 35.04 -3.42
C PRO A 29 -4.60 35.15 -4.26
N LEU A 30 -4.85 36.38 -4.71
CA LEU A 30 -5.95 36.82 -5.57
C LEU A 30 -6.11 35.96 -6.83
N PHE A 31 -7.35 35.56 -7.18
CA PHE A 31 -8.02 35.63 -8.50
C PHE A 31 -9.42 34.96 -8.43
N PRO A 32 -10.35 35.23 -9.37
CA PRO A 32 -11.75 35.52 -9.04
C PRO A 32 -12.68 34.30 -9.07
N SER A 33 -13.81 34.48 -8.37
CA SER A 33 -15.00 33.62 -8.30
C SER A 33 -15.66 33.35 -9.65
N GLY A 34 -16.10 32.11 -9.89
CA GLY A 34 -17.12 31.81 -10.91
C GLY A 34 -17.27 30.35 -11.35
N GLY A 35 -18.22 29.62 -10.74
CA GLY A 35 -19.14 28.70 -11.41
C GLY A 35 -18.70 27.25 -11.76
N PRO A 36 -19.66 26.29 -11.89
CA PRO A 36 -19.38 24.86 -11.71
C PRO A 36 -19.42 24.01 -12.99
N THR A 37 -18.98 22.76 -12.84
CA THR A 37 -19.31 21.52 -13.59
C THR A 37 -18.29 20.90 -14.56
N ASN A 38 -18.14 19.58 -14.37
CA ASN A 38 -17.72 18.52 -15.29
C ASN A 38 -16.21 18.25 -15.45
N SER A 39 -15.65 17.53 -14.47
CA SER A 39 -14.35 16.87 -14.58
C SER A 39 -14.43 15.64 -15.50
N THR A 40 -14.24 15.86 -16.80
CA THR A 40 -13.77 14.82 -17.72
C THR A 40 -12.30 14.55 -17.40
N LEU A 41 -11.94 13.26 -17.32
CA LEU A 41 -10.58 12.78 -17.07
C LEU A 41 -9.65 13.26 -18.21
N SER A 42 -9.00 14.40 -18.02
CA SER A 42 -8.04 14.93 -18.97
C SER A 42 -6.70 14.19 -18.82
N THR A 43 -6.23 13.63 -19.94
CA THR A 43 -4.85 13.16 -20.10
C THR A 43 -3.88 14.26 -19.66
N PRO A 44 -2.83 13.94 -18.87
CA PRO A 44 -1.88 14.95 -18.42
C PRO A 44 -1.19 15.60 -19.64
N PRO A 45 -0.93 16.92 -19.62
CA PRO A 45 -0.20 17.58 -20.68
C PRO A 45 1.23 17.02 -20.77
N PRO A 46 1.81 16.93 -21.98
CA PRO A 46 3.18 16.48 -22.15
C PRO A 46 4.15 17.40 -21.42
N LEU A 47 5.16 16.81 -20.80
CA LEU A 47 6.21 17.53 -20.08
C LEU A 47 6.88 18.58 -21.00
N PRO A 48 7.16 19.80 -20.47
CA PRO A 48 7.89 20.81 -21.23
C PRO A 48 9.27 20.28 -21.60
N SER A 49 9.66 20.48 -22.86
CA SER A 49 10.99 20.12 -23.35
C SER A 49 12.07 20.86 -22.54
N PRO A 50 13.14 20.17 -22.10
CA PRO A 50 14.16 20.78 -21.26
C PRO A 50 14.91 21.90 -22.01
N PRO A 51 15.37 22.94 -21.30
CA PRO A 51 16.14 24.03 -21.89
C PRO A 51 17.39 23.51 -22.61
N SER A 52 17.67 24.08 -23.77
CA SER A 52 18.66 23.66 -24.79
C SER A 52 20.13 23.63 -24.33
N LEU A 53 20.42 23.90 -23.05
CA LEU A 53 21.76 23.95 -22.48
C LEU A 53 22.20 22.66 -21.75
N LEU A 54 21.33 21.64 -21.66
CA LEU A 54 21.67 20.32 -21.11
C LEU A 54 21.99 19.27 -22.20
N ARG A 55 22.59 19.69 -23.32
CA ARG A 55 23.10 18.77 -24.36
C ARG A 55 24.48 18.16 -24.02
N HIS A 56 24.75 17.91 -22.73
CA HIS A 56 25.78 16.94 -22.39
C HIS A 56 25.23 15.55 -22.72
N ARG A 57 25.98 14.80 -23.54
CA ARG A 57 25.69 13.45 -24.01
C ARG A 57 25.54 12.48 -22.83
N PHE A 58 24.37 12.45 -22.20
CA PHE A 58 23.97 11.31 -21.40
C PHE A 58 23.44 10.25 -22.37
N PRO A 59 24.01 9.04 -22.41
CA PRO A 59 23.36 7.94 -23.12
C PRO A 59 21.92 7.79 -22.60
N PHE A 60 21.01 7.34 -23.48
CA PHE A 60 19.64 7.03 -23.08
C PHE A 60 19.65 6.20 -21.78
N PRO A 61 18.71 6.45 -20.84
CA PRO A 61 18.64 5.69 -19.61
C PRO A 61 18.53 4.19 -19.96
N HIS A 62 19.49 3.40 -19.49
CA HIS A 62 19.42 1.96 -19.61
C HIS A 62 18.34 1.46 -18.65
N LEU A 63 17.19 1.06 -19.19
CA LEU A 63 16.11 0.47 -18.42
C LEU A 63 16.46 -0.99 -18.12
N LEU A 64 16.61 -1.29 -16.83
CA LEU A 64 16.80 -2.64 -16.32
C LEU A 64 15.50 -3.08 -15.65
N VAL A 65 14.86 -4.11 -16.21
CA VAL A 65 13.66 -4.72 -15.63
C VAL A 65 14.01 -6.16 -15.24
N PRO A 66 13.98 -6.52 -13.95
CA PRO A 66 14.26 -7.89 -13.56
C PRO A 66 13.12 -8.81 -14.00
N THR A 67 13.46 -9.99 -14.51
CA THR A 67 12.49 -11.03 -14.88
C THR A 67 11.76 -11.58 -13.65
N ILE A 68 12.42 -11.52 -12.49
CA ILE A 68 11.85 -11.88 -11.19
C ILE A 68 11.60 -10.58 -10.43
N THR A 69 10.34 -10.26 -10.14
CA THR A 69 9.92 -9.03 -9.43
C THR A 69 10.20 -9.13 -7.93
N THR A 70 11.47 -9.38 -7.58
CA THR A 70 11.95 -9.43 -6.21
C THR A 70 13.08 -8.44 -6.01
N ARG A 71 13.23 -8.01 -4.76
CA ARG A 71 14.34 -7.18 -4.28
C ARG A 71 15.70 -7.73 -4.73
N ASN A 72 15.94 -9.01 -4.47
CA ASN A 72 17.19 -9.69 -4.83
C ASN A 72 17.37 -9.78 -6.36
N GLY A 73 16.28 -9.88 -7.12
CA GLY A 73 16.31 -9.85 -8.59
C GLY A 73 16.88 -8.53 -9.13
N VAL A 74 16.52 -7.40 -8.52
CA VAL A 74 17.09 -6.08 -8.86
C VAL A 74 18.58 -6.02 -8.53
N VAL A 75 18.96 -6.44 -7.32
CA VAL A 75 20.37 -6.44 -6.88
C VAL A 75 21.23 -7.32 -7.79
N HIS A 76 20.74 -8.50 -8.15
CA HIS A 76 21.41 -9.41 -9.06
C HIS A 76 21.59 -8.79 -10.45
N LEU A 77 20.55 -8.14 -10.99
CA LEU A 77 20.59 -7.50 -12.31
C LEU A 77 21.54 -6.30 -12.36
N LEU A 78 21.66 -5.54 -11.26
CA LEU A 78 22.63 -4.44 -11.15
C LEU A 78 24.09 -4.94 -11.10
N GLY A 79 24.31 -6.15 -10.61
CA GLY A 79 25.63 -6.75 -10.45
C GLY A 79 26.50 -6.04 -9.42
N THR A 80 27.82 -6.22 -9.51
CA THR A 80 28.77 -5.68 -8.54
C THR A 80 28.92 -4.15 -8.64
N GLY A 81 28.81 -3.47 -7.50
CA GLY A 81 28.85 -2.01 -7.43
C GLY A 81 30.24 -1.41 -7.63
N ARG A 82 31.31 -2.09 -7.19
CA ARG A 82 32.70 -1.57 -7.23
C ARG A 82 32.82 -0.19 -6.57
N CYS A 83 32.19 -0.03 -5.40
CA CYS A 83 32.11 1.20 -4.62
C CYS A 83 31.39 2.37 -5.32
N ARG A 84 30.64 2.11 -6.40
CA ARG A 84 29.79 3.11 -7.04
C ARG A 84 28.57 3.42 -6.17
N LYS A 85 28.12 4.67 -6.24
CA LYS A 85 26.91 5.15 -5.58
C LYS A 85 25.67 4.76 -6.37
N VAL A 86 24.59 4.41 -5.68
CA VAL A 86 23.28 4.13 -6.29
C VAL A 86 22.19 4.88 -5.52
N LEU A 87 21.43 5.72 -6.22
CA LEU A 87 20.29 6.42 -5.63
C LEU A 87 19.11 5.43 -5.51
N CYS A 88 18.55 5.33 -4.32
CA CYS A 88 17.45 4.43 -3.99
C CYS A 88 16.23 5.27 -3.59
N PRO A 89 15.35 5.64 -4.54
CA PRO A 89 14.08 6.29 -4.21
C PRO A 89 13.17 5.29 -3.47
N VAL A 90 12.90 5.55 -2.20
CA VAL A 90 12.16 4.66 -1.29
C VAL A 90 11.19 5.46 -0.41
N PRO A 91 10.14 4.83 0.15
CA PRO A 91 9.22 5.51 1.06
C PRO A 91 9.88 5.88 2.38
N ARG A 92 9.63 7.09 2.88
CA ARG A 92 9.80 7.46 4.29
C ARG A 92 8.60 6.95 5.08
N VAL A 93 8.84 6.10 6.07
CA VAL A 93 7.75 5.56 6.92
C VAL A 93 7.57 6.45 8.14
N VAL A 94 6.32 6.87 8.42
CA VAL A 94 5.99 7.81 9.50
C VAL A 94 4.87 7.26 10.37
N GLY A 95 5.13 7.12 11.67
CA GLY A 95 4.14 6.66 12.64
C GLY A 95 3.81 5.15 12.54
N LEU A 96 4.63 4.40 11.81
CA LEU A 96 4.64 2.94 11.66
C LEU A 96 6.09 2.45 11.73
N GLU A 97 6.28 1.16 11.92
CA GLU A 97 7.58 0.50 11.79
C GLU A 97 7.92 0.32 10.30
N GLU A 98 9.18 0.59 9.92
CA GLU A 98 9.60 0.41 8.53
C GLU A 98 9.73 -1.09 8.22
N PRO A 99 8.96 -1.63 7.25
CA PRO A 99 9.06 -3.04 6.89
C PRO A 99 10.47 -3.38 6.38
N PRO A 100 10.96 -4.62 6.58
CA PRO A 100 12.34 -5.00 6.26
C PRO A 100 12.67 -4.91 4.76
N VAL A 101 11.68 -4.74 3.90
CA VAL A 101 11.84 -4.65 2.44
C VAL A 101 12.89 -3.61 2.03
N VAL A 102 12.82 -2.39 2.57
CA VAL A 102 13.77 -1.32 2.21
C VAL A 102 15.12 -1.50 2.93
N PRO A 103 15.18 -1.67 4.27
CA PRO A 103 16.44 -1.93 4.96
C PRO A 103 17.23 -3.09 4.38
N ASP A 104 16.56 -4.20 4.07
CA ASP A 104 17.21 -5.37 3.52
C ASP A 104 17.71 -5.09 2.08
N PHE A 105 16.97 -4.31 1.28
CA PHE A 105 17.38 -3.95 -0.09
C PHE A 105 18.70 -3.18 -0.07
N LEU A 106 18.79 -2.17 0.79
CA LEU A 106 20.01 -1.37 0.95
C LEU A 106 21.16 -2.23 1.43
N ARG A 107 20.93 -3.11 2.42
CA ARG A 107 21.93 -4.06 2.91
C ARG A 107 22.44 -5.01 1.84
N GLU A 108 21.57 -5.51 0.96
CA GLU A 108 21.98 -6.39 -0.15
C GLU A 108 22.79 -5.65 -1.21
N LEU A 109 22.46 -4.39 -1.50
CA LEU A 109 23.27 -3.54 -2.39
C LEU A 109 24.68 -3.32 -1.81
N GLU A 110 24.79 -3.01 -0.52
CA GLU A 110 26.07 -2.88 0.19
C GLU A 110 26.89 -4.18 0.11
N ALA A 111 26.24 -5.32 0.34
CA ALA A 111 26.89 -6.63 0.30
C ALA A 111 27.52 -6.96 -1.06
N VAL A 112 27.01 -6.41 -2.17
CA VAL A 112 27.59 -6.57 -3.51
C VAL A 112 28.44 -5.37 -3.96
N GLY A 113 28.82 -4.51 -3.01
CA GLY A 113 29.79 -3.43 -3.20
C GLY A 113 29.24 -2.15 -3.79
N TRP A 114 27.92 -1.91 -3.70
CA TRP A 114 27.35 -0.57 -3.95
C TRP A 114 27.40 0.29 -2.68
N VAL A 115 27.38 1.60 -2.88
CA VAL A 115 27.13 2.58 -1.81
C VAL A 115 25.71 3.11 -1.99
N PRO A 116 24.68 2.51 -1.35
CA PRO A 116 23.32 2.98 -1.52
C PRO A 116 23.14 4.35 -0.87
N ILE A 117 22.44 5.23 -1.59
CA ILE A 117 22.03 6.54 -1.11
C ILE A 117 20.51 6.52 -1.12
N ARG A 118 19.94 6.44 0.08
CA ARG A 118 18.51 6.55 0.29
C ARG A 118 18.03 7.94 -0.14
N VAL A 119 16.94 7.97 -0.90
CA VAL A 119 16.21 9.18 -1.26
C VAL A 119 14.76 8.98 -0.85
N ASP A 120 14.28 9.75 0.12
CA ASP A 120 12.89 9.71 0.56
C ASP A 120 11.98 10.29 -0.54
N ALA A 121 11.46 9.42 -1.38
CA ALA A 121 10.73 9.81 -2.59
C ALA A 121 9.25 10.18 -2.31
N TYR A 122 8.68 9.58 -1.27
CA TYR A 122 7.32 9.83 -0.80
C TYR A 122 7.16 9.34 0.65
N GLU A 123 6.04 9.66 1.30
CA GLU A 123 5.74 9.20 2.64
C GLU A 123 4.68 8.10 2.65
N THR A 124 4.93 7.05 3.44
CA THR A 124 3.92 6.11 3.90
C THR A 124 3.64 6.44 5.35
N ARG A 125 2.43 6.93 5.64
CA ARG A 125 2.08 7.39 6.99
C ARG A 125 0.84 6.70 7.51
N TRP A 126 0.86 6.44 8.80
CA TRP A 126 -0.37 6.15 9.51
C TRP A 126 -1.23 7.41 9.62
N LEU A 127 -2.51 7.25 9.33
CA LEU A 127 -3.51 8.32 9.30
C LEU A 127 -4.17 8.56 10.67
N GLY A 128 -3.84 7.74 11.67
CA GLY A 128 -4.32 7.87 13.04
C GLY A 128 -5.43 6.88 13.43
N PRO A 129 -5.92 6.96 14.67
CA PRO A 129 -6.89 6.00 15.21
C PRO A 129 -8.22 5.96 14.46
N ALA A 130 -8.61 7.08 13.82
CA ALA A 130 -9.87 7.17 13.09
C ALA A 130 -10.00 6.14 11.96
N CYS A 131 -8.90 5.58 11.45
CA CYS A 131 -8.92 4.57 10.37
C CYS A 131 -9.67 3.29 10.72
N ALA A 132 -9.71 2.90 12.00
CA ALA A 132 -10.43 1.70 12.42
C ALA A 132 -11.88 1.97 12.81
N LYS A 133 -12.31 3.24 12.93
CA LYS A 133 -13.68 3.57 13.41
C LYS A 133 -14.76 2.93 12.57
N GLY A 134 -14.66 3.03 11.24
CA GLY A 134 -15.64 2.43 10.34
C GLY A 134 -15.70 0.90 10.42
N VAL A 135 -14.64 0.24 10.88
CA VAL A 135 -14.63 -1.22 11.15
C VAL A 135 -15.34 -1.53 12.45
N VAL A 136 -15.00 -0.77 13.50
CA VAL A 136 -15.56 -0.92 14.83
C VAL A 136 -17.05 -0.60 14.86
N GLU A 137 -17.49 0.46 14.18
CA GLU A 137 -18.91 0.84 14.09
C GLU A 137 -19.73 -0.21 13.34
N ARG A 138 -19.18 -0.77 12.24
CA ARG A 138 -19.81 -1.90 11.52
C ARG A 138 -19.84 -3.20 12.33
N SER A 139 -19.11 -3.29 13.45
CA SER A 139 -19.29 -4.39 14.40
C SER A 139 -20.70 -4.42 14.93
N ASP A 140 -21.33 -3.27 15.14
CA ASP A 140 -22.67 -3.24 15.72
C ASP A 140 -23.74 -3.71 14.71
N GLU A 141 -23.45 -3.56 13.42
CA GLU A 141 -24.30 -3.96 12.29
C GLU A 141 -24.06 -5.41 11.82
N GLY A 142 -22.96 -6.04 12.22
CA GLY A 142 -22.73 -7.48 12.06
C GLY A 142 -22.30 -7.98 10.66
N LEU A 143 -21.97 -7.10 9.71
CA LEU A 143 -21.70 -7.47 8.31
C LEU A 143 -20.29 -7.07 7.87
N LEU A 144 -19.31 -7.94 8.14
CA LEU A 144 -17.98 -7.85 7.54
C LEU A 144 -17.54 -9.25 7.08
N ASP A 145 -17.54 -9.48 5.77
CA ASP A 145 -17.26 -10.80 5.18
C ASP A 145 -15.78 -10.99 4.86
N ALA A 146 -15.10 -9.93 4.41
CA ALA A 146 -13.68 -9.99 4.07
C ALA A 146 -12.94 -8.68 4.34
N MET A 147 -11.64 -8.83 4.65
CA MET A 147 -10.68 -7.74 4.79
C MET A 147 -9.48 -8.02 3.90
N VAL A 148 -9.09 -7.02 3.10
CA VAL A 148 -7.99 -7.14 2.14
C VAL A 148 -6.86 -6.19 2.52
N PHE A 149 -5.64 -6.71 2.59
CA PHE A 149 -4.42 -5.93 2.80
C PHE A 149 -3.52 -5.99 1.57
N ALA A 150 -3.16 -4.83 1.04
CA ALA A 150 -2.21 -4.72 -0.06
C ALA A 150 -0.76 -4.57 0.43
N SER A 151 -0.57 -4.12 1.67
CA SER A 151 0.76 -3.93 2.27
C SER A 151 0.78 -4.27 3.77
N SER A 152 1.97 -4.53 4.31
CA SER A 152 2.17 -4.72 5.75
C SER A 152 1.90 -3.44 6.56
N GLY A 153 2.15 -2.27 5.99
CA GLY A 153 1.85 -0.98 6.64
C GLY A 153 0.35 -0.76 6.87
N GLU A 154 -0.51 -1.34 6.02
CA GLU A 154 -1.97 -1.31 6.25
C GLU A 154 -2.39 -2.20 7.41
N VAL A 155 -1.76 -3.38 7.55
CA VAL A 155 -2.00 -4.28 8.67
C VAL A 155 -1.59 -3.60 9.97
N GLU A 156 -0.36 -3.09 10.04
CA GLU A 156 0.14 -2.40 11.23
C GLU A 156 -0.70 -1.16 11.56
N GLY A 157 -1.05 -0.36 10.54
CA GLY A 157 -1.89 0.82 10.69
C GLY A 157 -3.26 0.49 11.27
N LEU A 158 -3.91 -0.58 10.80
CA LEU A 158 -5.18 -1.05 11.36
C LEU A 158 -5.01 -1.53 12.80
N LEU A 159 -4.04 -2.39 13.08
CA LEU A 159 -3.81 -2.94 14.42
C LEU A 159 -3.54 -1.83 15.43
N LYS A 160 -2.74 -0.84 15.05
CA LYS A 160 -2.47 0.34 15.87
C LYS A 160 -3.74 1.16 16.11
N SER A 161 -4.55 1.40 15.07
CA SER A 161 -5.81 2.11 15.21
C SER A 161 -6.82 1.35 16.09
N LEU A 162 -6.92 0.03 15.97
CA LEU A 162 -7.77 -0.81 16.83
C LEU A 162 -7.36 -0.67 18.29
N LYS A 163 -6.05 -0.80 18.57
CA LYS A 163 -5.51 -0.68 19.92
C LYS A 163 -5.86 0.66 20.57
N GLU A 164 -5.75 1.76 19.82
CA GLU A 164 -6.14 3.09 20.32
C GLU A 164 -7.64 3.26 20.56
N LEU A 165 -8.48 2.45 19.89
CA LEU A 165 -9.91 2.37 20.15
C LEU A 165 -10.25 1.35 21.25
N GLY A 166 -9.25 0.73 21.89
CA GLY A 166 -9.45 -0.29 22.92
C GLY A 166 -9.81 -1.68 22.39
N TRP A 167 -9.55 -1.93 21.10
CA TRP A 167 -9.79 -3.21 20.43
C TRP A 167 -8.49 -3.97 20.21
N GLU A 168 -8.56 -5.29 20.34
CA GLU A 168 -7.49 -6.20 19.95
C GLU A 168 -7.91 -7.02 18.71
N TRP A 169 -6.95 -7.49 17.92
CA TRP A 169 -7.21 -8.29 16.72
C TRP A 169 -8.07 -9.54 17.03
N GLU A 170 -7.80 -10.20 18.15
CA GLU A 170 -8.59 -11.35 18.60
C GLU A 170 -10.05 -11.00 18.92
N MET A 171 -10.33 -9.77 19.37
CA MET A 171 -11.69 -9.30 19.59
C MET A 171 -12.44 -9.21 18.26
N MET A 172 -11.78 -8.71 17.21
CA MET A 172 -12.33 -8.72 15.86
C MET A 172 -12.62 -10.14 15.38
N MET A 173 -11.66 -11.05 15.49
CA MET A 173 -11.86 -12.43 15.04
C MET A 173 -12.96 -13.16 15.81
N ARG A 174 -13.16 -12.86 17.10
CA ARG A 174 -14.30 -13.38 17.88
C ARG A 174 -15.64 -12.78 17.44
N ARG A 175 -15.64 -11.49 17.06
CA ARG A 175 -16.85 -10.80 16.58
C ARG A 175 -17.28 -11.31 15.21
N TRP A 176 -16.32 -11.59 14.33
CA TRP A 176 -16.52 -12.13 12.99
C TRP A 176 -15.73 -13.43 12.79
N PRO A 177 -16.21 -14.57 13.31
CA PRO A 177 -15.49 -15.83 13.21
C PRO A 177 -15.29 -16.32 11.77
N ASN A 178 -16.13 -15.85 10.84
CA ASN A 178 -16.08 -16.19 9.42
C ASN A 178 -15.36 -15.12 8.58
N LEU A 179 -14.72 -14.11 9.21
CA LEU A 179 -14.01 -13.06 8.49
C LEU A 179 -12.89 -13.64 7.64
N VAL A 180 -12.92 -13.36 6.34
CA VAL A 180 -11.88 -13.76 5.41
C VAL A 180 -10.83 -12.66 5.29
N VAL A 181 -9.65 -12.91 5.82
CA VAL A 181 -8.46 -12.05 5.68
C VAL A 181 -7.68 -12.46 4.44
N VAL A 182 -7.53 -11.53 3.51
CA VAL A 182 -6.84 -11.73 2.24
C VAL A 182 -5.67 -10.77 2.14
N THR A 183 -4.56 -11.24 1.58
CA THR A 183 -3.43 -10.38 1.24
C THR A 183 -3.21 -10.37 -0.27
N HIS A 184 -2.85 -9.19 -0.78
CA HIS A 184 -2.63 -8.99 -2.20
C HIS A 184 -1.45 -9.80 -2.74
N GLY A 185 -0.47 -10.18 -1.91
CA GLY A 185 0.67 -10.97 -2.33
C GLY A 185 1.54 -11.45 -1.16
N PRO A 186 2.59 -12.24 -1.45
CA PRO A 186 3.34 -12.97 -0.42
C PRO A 186 4.11 -12.06 0.55
N VAL A 187 4.54 -10.88 0.11
CA VAL A 187 5.23 -9.91 0.98
C VAL A 187 4.28 -9.34 2.04
N ALA A 188 3.04 -9.00 1.63
CA ALA A 188 2.01 -8.54 2.56
C ALA A 188 1.58 -9.67 3.51
N ALA A 189 1.49 -10.91 3.01
CA ALA A 189 1.19 -12.09 3.83
C ALA A 189 2.23 -12.33 4.93
N ALA A 190 3.52 -12.28 4.58
CA ALA A 190 4.61 -12.43 5.54
C ALA A 190 4.59 -11.32 6.59
N GLY A 191 4.33 -10.07 6.18
CA GLY A 191 4.21 -8.93 7.10
C GLY A 191 3.00 -9.04 8.04
N ALA A 192 1.86 -9.52 7.53
CA ALA A 192 0.68 -9.78 8.38
C ALA A 192 0.98 -10.86 9.43
N ALA A 193 1.63 -11.96 9.02
CA ALA A 193 2.00 -13.04 9.92
C ALA A 193 2.99 -12.58 11.01
N SER A 194 3.98 -11.75 10.67
CA SER A 194 4.90 -11.20 11.68
C SER A 194 4.22 -10.28 12.71
N LEU A 195 3.05 -9.75 12.37
CA LEU A 195 2.23 -8.90 13.26
C LEU A 195 1.14 -9.70 14.00
N GLY A 196 1.15 -11.04 13.90
CA GLY A 196 0.16 -11.91 14.56
C GLY A 196 -1.20 -12.00 13.85
N VAL A 197 -1.30 -11.54 12.61
CA VAL A 197 -2.53 -11.62 11.81
C VAL A 197 -2.51 -12.88 10.95
N ASN A 198 -3.48 -13.76 11.20
CA ASN A 198 -3.68 -14.97 10.41
C ASN A 198 -4.35 -14.62 9.07
N VAL A 199 -3.65 -14.89 7.97
CA VAL A 199 -4.14 -14.69 6.61
C VAL A 199 -4.82 -15.95 6.11
N ASN A 200 -6.06 -15.85 5.64
CA ASN A 200 -6.80 -16.99 5.08
C ASN A 200 -6.43 -17.26 3.62
N VAL A 201 -6.10 -16.21 2.86
CA VAL A 201 -5.82 -16.31 1.42
C VAL A 201 -4.72 -15.32 1.02
N VAL A 202 -3.78 -15.80 0.22
CA VAL A 202 -2.77 -14.96 -0.46
C VAL A 202 -3.09 -15.01 -1.95
N SER A 203 -3.25 -13.86 -2.59
CA SER A 203 -3.46 -13.82 -4.04
C SER A 203 -2.21 -14.31 -4.77
N GLU A 204 -2.36 -15.38 -5.57
CA GLU A 204 -1.27 -15.90 -6.42
C GLU A 204 -1.00 -14.99 -7.63
N ARG A 205 -2.04 -14.27 -8.07
CA ARG A 205 -1.96 -13.24 -9.11
C ARG A 205 -1.89 -11.87 -8.45
N PHE A 206 -0.71 -11.50 -7.99
CA PHE A 206 -0.44 -10.24 -7.30
C PHE A 206 0.14 -9.16 -8.25
N ASP A 207 0.19 -9.45 -9.55
CA ASP A 207 0.45 -8.49 -10.62
C ASP A 207 -0.76 -7.59 -10.92
N SER A 208 -1.93 -7.94 -10.39
CA SER A 208 -3.20 -7.26 -10.65
C SER A 208 -4.15 -7.37 -9.46
N PHE A 209 -4.93 -6.32 -9.21
CA PHE A 209 -5.93 -6.33 -8.14
C PHE A 209 -7.07 -7.33 -8.41
N GLN A 210 -7.32 -7.64 -9.68
CA GLN A 210 -8.31 -8.66 -10.07
C GLN A 210 -8.03 -10.03 -9.45
N GLY A 211 -6.75 -10.43 -9.37
CA GLY A 211 -6.38 -11.69 -8.72
C GLY A 211 -6.83 -11.77 -7.26
N THR A 212 -6.73 -10.65 -6.54
CA THR A 212 -7.18 -10.55 -5.15
C THR A 212 -8.70 -10.65 -5.03
N VAL A 213 -9.44 -9.99 -5.94
CA VAL A 213 -10.91 -10.09 -5.98
C VAL A 213 -11.36 -11.52 -6.27
N ASP A 214 -10.71 -12.20 -7.22
CA ASP A 214 -11.02 -13.59 -7.57
C ASP A 214 -10.75 -14.54 -6.39
N ALA A 215 -9.67 -14.28 -5.65
CA ALA A 215 -9.30 -15.03 -4.44
C ALA A 215 -10.35 -14.87 -3.32
N VAL A 216 -10.81 -13.64 -3.06
CA VAL A 216 -11.91 -13.35 -2.12
C VAL A 216 -13.19 -14.09 -2.56
N LYS A 217 -13.59 -13.95 -3.83
CA LYS A 217 -14.82 -14.53 -4.37
C LYS A 217 -14.82 -16.06 -4.25
N THR A 218 -13.69 -16.69 -4.54
CA THR A 218 -13.54 -18.14 -4.44
C THR A 218 -13.67 -18.61 -3.00
N LYS A 219 -13.01 -17.91 -2.06
CA LYS A 219 -13.06 -18.27 -0.64
C LYS A 219 -14.47 -18.11 -0.05
N LEU A 220 -15.16 -17.00 -0.35
CA LEU A 220 -16.51 -16.76 0.14
C LEU A 220 -17.51 -17.80 -0.41
N ARG A 221 -17.40 -18.20 -1.69
CA ARG A 221 -18.24 -19.27 -2.27
C ARG A 221 -18.01 -20.64 -1.64
N GLY A 222 -16.76 -20.94 -1.27
CA GLY A 222 -16.42 -22.18 -0.58
C GLY A 222 -17.06 -22.27 0.81
N LEU A 223 -17.12 -21.14 1.54
CA LEU A 223 -17.78 -21.05 2.84
C LEU A 223 -19.30 -21.26 2.73
N ASP A 224 -19.94 -20.65 1.73
CA ASP A 224 -21.37 -20.83 1.46
C ASP A 224 -21.72 -22.32 1.18
N SER A 225 -20.80 -23.09 0.59
CA SER A 225 -21.01 -24.49 0.20
C SER A 225 -20.82 -25.49 1.35
N THR A 226 -20.22 -25.08 2.47
CA THR A 226 -19.96 -25.96 3.62
C THR A 226 -21.07 -25.86 4.67
N CYS A 227 -22.05 -24.98 4.44
CA CYS A 227 -23.17 -24.68 5.34
C CYS A 227 -24.52 -25.24 4.83
N MET A 228 -24.50 -26.10 3.80
CA MET A 228 -25.61 -26.96 3.36
C MET A 228 -25.29 -28.42 3.68
#